data_AF-A0A6S6Z4X9-F1
#
_entry.id   AF-A0A6S6Z4X9-F1
#
_cell.length_a   1.000
_cell.length_b   1.000
_cell.length_c   1.000
_cell.angle_alpha   90.00
_cell.angle_beta   90.00
_cell.angle_gamma   90.00
#
_symmetry.space_group_name_H-M   'P 1'
#
loop_
_entity.id
_entity.type
_entity.pdbx_description
1 polymer ?
#
loop_
_entity_poly.entity_id
_entity_poly.type
_entity_poly.pdbx_seq_one_letter_code
_entity_poly.pdbx_strand_id
1 'polypeptide(L)'
;MSDSDATRKKPPGTPPADPRKAALELRKLELEIKALTFKQSRLGRLTEILQGVVPILAILSLVWTVVVGLNQQEAQRKDAESARFERAFAKLGSSVPSERVTGVAQASALLHAAGGERDRDILTALANQLALDPNPAVRSAILNVLSNLDHTTDAATLNATLKNIVDLQRVMVQSAGMTPFELSSALKDGRGIYFIPDLSNATEADQQTIDETFVRLESLRAALVALLKAGGRTRQMDHIYCPDCAFDVLKVDFSEVSFQNAILPGTQWNLVRLARSSFKDAVLTGADFTGAMLEGADLSADETNTHREEYIAANAIRYLSGPQLPRVLDEFITRAPTFICANLKNANFSGRLLFSRIDDDTTDNASDGFVRDFLRANIAGADFRQAREMVIRRVEAGREQDPYVRLHRVVASERNPKAYYYTTIALTYMDFFQRRRNTAQDREHDLTMEVVAQSFLMADNVEEAKFPEGVQAAIKALRAKPSSFNFPTCDVYLKDLRNAQP
;
A
#
# COMPACT_ATOMS: atom_id res chain seq x y z
N MET A 1 102.41 49.39 -33.11
CA MET A 1 102.15 48.27 -34.05
C MET A 1 100.66 48.31 -34.31
N SER A 2 100.11 48.65 -35.48
CA SER A 2 100.62 48.79 -36.84
C SER A 2 99.68 49.74 -37.62
N ASP A 3 100.28 50.54 -38.49
CA ASP A 3 99.82 51.05 -39.79
C ASP A 3 98.43 51.64 -40.10
N SER A 4 98.55 52.61 -41.01
CA SER A 4 97.62 53.07 -42.06
C SER A 4 96.64 54.21 -41.70
N ASP A 5 96.88 55.31 -42.40
CA ASP A 5 95.99 55.91 -43.40
C ASP A 5 94.51 56.19 -43.04
N ALA A 6 94.10 57.43 -43.33
CA ALA A 6 92.74 57.94 -43.55
C ALA A 6 92.49 59.28 -42.83
N THR A 7 92.22 60.28 -43.67
CA THR A 7 91.79 61.66 -43.40
C THR A 7 90.82 61.83 -42.23
N ARG A 8 91.11 62.78 -41.32
CA ARG A 8 90.17 63.22 -40.27
C ARG A 8 90.02 64.75 -40.28
N LYS A 9 88.90 65.24 -40.84
CA LYS A 9 88.39 66.61 -40.65
C LYS A 9 87.61 66.68 -39.33
N LYS A 10 87.80 67.77 -38.57
CA LYS A 10 87.13 68.11 -37.30
C LYS A 10 85.88 68.98 -37.60
N PRO A 11 84.73 68.79 -36.92
CA PRO A 11 83.56 69.70 -36.95
C PRO A 11 83.77 70.85 -35.92
N PRO A 12 82.84 71.82 -35.65
CA PRO A 12 81.39 71.92 -35.95
C PRO A 12 80.88 73.36 -36.31
N GLY A 13 79.56 73.50 -36.53
CA GLY A 13 78.87 74.81 -36.59
C GLY A 13 77.35 74.67 -36.69
N THR A 14 76.66 74.91 -35.57
CA THR A 14 75.19 74.97 -35.39
C THR A 14 74.50 75.99 -36.31
N PRO A 15 73.33 75.69 -36.92
CA PRO A 15 72.52 76.70 -37.61
C PRO A 15 71.70 77.54 -36.61
N PRO A 16 71.38 78.80 -36.95
CA PRO A 16 70.73 79.73 -36.02
C PRO A 16 69.28 79.33 -35.72
N ALA A 17 68.89 79.50 -34.46
CA ALA A 17 67.56 79.19 -33.95
C ALA A 17 66.50 80.17 -34.51
N ASP A 18 65.45 79.61 -35.12
CA ASP A 18 64.23 80.34 -35.49
C ASP A 18 63.44 80.70 -34.21
N PRO A 19 63.28 81.99 -33.86
CA PRO A 19 62.64 82.43 -32.63
C PRO A 19 61.15 82.05 -32.55
N ARG A 20 60.47 81.78 -33.67
CA ARG A 20 59.07 81.30 -33.66
C ARG A 20 58.96 79.83 -33.31
N LYS A 21 59.93 79.03 -33.74
CA LYS A 21 59.98 77.59 -33.45
C LYS A 21 60.34 77.34 -31.98
N ALA A 22 61.27 78.10 -31.44
CA ALA A 22 61.58 78.09 -30.01
C ALA A 22 60.39 78.51 -29.13
N ALA A 23 59.62 79.53 -29.56
CA ALA A 23 58.42 79.97 -28.83
C ALA A 23 57.27 78.94 -28.87
N LEU A 24 57.09 78.23 -30.00
CA LEU A 24 56.12 77.14 -30.13
C LEU A 24 56.52 75.91 -29.30
N GLU A 25 57.81 75.56 -29.28
CA GLU A 25 58.31 74.48 -28.43
C GLU A 25 58.22 74.83 -26.94
N LEU A 26 58.49 76.09 -26.56
CA LEU A 26 58.25 76.57 -25.18
C LEU A 26 56.78 76.45 -24.80
N ARG A 27 55.85 76.87 -25.65
CA ARG A 27 54.41 76.81 -25.36
C ARG A 27 53.88 75.38 -25.34
N LYS A 28 54.46 74.49 -26.17
CA LYS A 28 54.20 73.05 -26.14
C LYS A 28 54.72 72.42 -24.84
N LEU A 29 55.96 72.71 -24.47
CA LEU A 29 56.56 72.25 -23.21
C LEU A 29 55.78 72.79 -22.00
N GLU A 30 55.28 74.03 -22.05
CA GLU A 30 54.47 74.62 -20.99
C GLU A 30 53.09 73.94 -20.86
N LEU A 31 52.46 73.58 -21.98
CA LEU A 31 51.24 72.78 -22.01
C LEU A 31 51.49 71.34 -21.55
N GLU A 32 52.61 70.73 -21.91
CA GLU A 32 53.02 69.41 -21.43
C GLU A 32 53.33 69.43 -19.93
N ILE A 33 54.00 70.46 -19.42
CA ILE A 33 54.25 70.67 -17.98
C ILE A 33 52.92 70.89 -17.25
N LYS A 34 51.98 71.68 -17.78
CA LYS A 34 50.64 71.85 -17.20
C LYS A 34 49.84 70.54 -17.21
N ALA A 35 49.94 69.75 -18.27
CA ALA A 35 49.29 68.44 -18.36
C ALA A 35 49.92 67.43 -17.38
N LEU A 36 51.24 67.44 -17.22
CA LEU A 36 51.98 66.58 -16.30
C LEU A 36 51.76 66.98 -14.84
N THR A 37 51.74 68.28 -14.52
CA THR A 37 51.41 68.77 -13.16
C THR A 37 49.95 68.51 -12.81
N PHE A 38 49.02 68.59 -13.77
CA PHE A 38 47.64 68.17 -13.56
C PHE A 38 47.55 66.67 -13.27
N LYS A 39 48.26 65.81 -14.03
CA LYS A 39 48.38 64.36 -13.75
C LYS A 39 48.99 64.05 -12.39
N GLN A 40 49.92 64.88 -11.91
CA GLN A 40 50.57 64.71 -10.60
C GLN A 40 49.72 65.24 -9.42
N SER A 41 48.74 66.12 -9.69
CA SER A 41 47.82 66.66 -8.69
C SER A 41 46.84 65.60 -8.17
N ARG A 42 46.32 65.78 -6.94
CA ARG A 42 45.32 64.86 -6.35
C ARG A 42 44.07 64.70 -7.24
N LEU A 43 43.68 65.75 -7.98
CA LEU A 43 42.55 65.75 -8.90
C LEU A 43 42.82 64.94 -10.18
N GLY A 44 44.02 65.00 -10.75
CA GLY A 44 44.39 64.23 -11.94
C GLY A 44 44.49 62.72 -11.69
N ARG A 45 45.06 62.31 -10.54
CA ARG A 45 45.05 60.91 -10.11
C ARG A 45 43.63 60.40 -9.85
N LEU A 46 42.76 61.25 -9.28
CA LEU A 46 41.34 60.93 -9.11
C LEU A 46 40.65 60.70 -10.46
N THR A 47 40.96 61.48 -11.49
CA THR A 47 40.40 61.28 -12.84
C THR A 47 40.89 60.01 -13.53
N GLU A 48 42.17 59.63 -13.39
CA GLU A 48 42.67 58.33 -13.91
C GLU A 48 42.06 57.13 -13.16
N ILE A 49 41.91 57.23 -11.83
CA ILE A 49 41.21 56.22 -11.03
C ILE A 49 39.72 56.14 -11.45
N LEU A 50 39.04 57.27 -11.63
CA LEU A 50 37.66 57.29 -12.11
C LEU A 50 37.53 56.65 -13.50
N GLN A 51 38.44 56.94 -14.43
CA GLN A 51 38.43 56.34 -15.77
C GLN A 51 38.61 54.82 -15.76
N GLY A 52 39.37 54.28 -14.80
CA GLY A 52 39.49 52.84 -14.58
C GLY A 52 38.27 52.21 -13.87
N VAL A 53 37.61 52.95 -12.97
CA VAL A 53 36.50 52.45 -12.15
C VAL A 53 35.14 52.51 -12.86
N VAL A 54 34.92 53.49 -13.74
CA VAL A 54 33.67 53.65 -14.50
C VAL A 54 33.27 52.41 -15.32
N PRO A 55 34.16 51.78 -16.12
CA PRO A 55 33.79 50.57 -16.87
C PRO A 55 33.50 49.38 -15.94
N ILE A 56 34.16 49.29 -14.78
CA ILE A 56 33.92 48.22 -13.80
C ILE A 56 32.54 48.41 -13.15
N LEU A 57 32.18 49.63 -12.76
CA LEU A 57 30.86 49.95 -12.22
C LEU A 57 29.75 49.73 -13.26
N ALA A 58 30.02 50.04 -14.53
CA ALA A 58 29.09 49.76 -15.62
C ALA A 58 28.83 48.24 -15.77
N ILE A 59 29.89 47.42 -15.75
CA ILE A 59 29.76 45.95 -15.80
C ILE A 59 29.01 45.42 -14.57
N LEU A 60 29.35 45.89 -13.37
CA LEU A 60 28.65 45.48 -12.14
C LEU A 60 27.17 45.87 -12.16
N SER A 61 26.83 47.05 -12.69
CA SER A 61 25.43 47.46 -12.87
C SER A 61 24.71 46.56 -13.86
N LEU A 62 25.37 46.16 -14.95
CA LEU A 62 24.79 45.30 -15.99
C LEU A 62 24.58 43.87 -15.45
N VAL A 63 25.55 43.34 -14.71
CA VAL A 63 25.44 42.07 -13.99
C VAL A 63 24.32 42.12 -12.96
N TRP A 64 24.23 43.19 -12.16
CA TRP A 64 23.14 43.39 -11.21
C TRP A 64 21.77 43.45 -11.91
N THR A 65 21.68 44.14 -13.05
CA THR A 65 20.44 44.26 -13.83
C THR A 65 20.03 42.92 -14.41
N VAL A 66 20.99 42.11 -14.87
CA VAL A 66 20.74 40.73 -15.33
C VAL A 66 20.30 39.85 -14.16
N VAL A 67 20.94 39.92 -12.99
CA VAL A 67 20.55 39.15 -11.80
C VAL A 67 19.15 39.53 -11.31
N VAL A 68 18.85 40.83 -11.22
CA VAL A 68 17.51 41.31 -10.83
C VAL A 68 16.47 40.92 -11.88
N GLY A 69 16.80 41.00 -13.17
CA GLY A 69 15.93 40.57 -14.27
C GLY A 69 15.64 39.07 -14.23
N LEU A 70 16.65 38.23 -13.97
CA LEU A 70 16.48 36.79 -13.81
C LEU A 70 15.65 36.46 -12.57
N ASN A 71 15.88 37.13 -11.43
CA ASN A 71 15.07 36.96 -10.23
C ASN A 71 13.61 37.41 -10.44
N GLN A 72 13.38 38.52 -11.17
CA GLN A 72 12.03 38.95 -11.55
C GLN A 72 11.36 37.95 -12.48
N GLN A 73 12.10 37.36 -13.42
CA GLN A 73 11.58 36.34 -14.33
C GLN A 73 11.22 35.06 -13.57
N GLU A 74 12.02 34.66 -12.57
CA GLU A 74 11.72 33.53 -11.70
C GLU A 74 10.50 33.80 -10.82
N ALA A 75 10.37 35.01 -10.25
CA ALA A 75 9.20 35.42 -9.49
C ALA A 75 7.92 35.41 -10.36
N GLN A 76 7.98 35.98 -11.57
CA GLN A 76 6.85 35.95 -12.51
C GLN A 76 6.45 34.53 -12.93
N ARG A 77 7.42 33.62 -13.09
CA ARG A 77 7.14 32.20 -13.35
C ARG A 77 6.40 31.57 -12.18
N LYS A 78 6.89 31.76 -10.95
CA LYS A 78 6.26 31.26 -9.71
C LYS A 78 4.84 31.81 -9.52
N ASP A 79 4.61 33.09 -9.84
CA ASP A 79 3.29 33.70 -9.79
C ASP A 79 2.34 33.12 -10.85
N ALA A 80 2.82 32.95 -12.08
CA ALA A 80 2.03 32.36 -13.16
C ALA A 80 1.65 30.90 -12.89
N GLU A 81 2.57 30.11 -12.32
CA GLU A 81 2.33 28.73 -11.89
C GLU A 81 1.34 28.68 -10.73
N SER A 82 1.48 29.56 -9.74
CA SER A 82 0.52 29.70 -8.63
C SER A 82 -0.89 30.03 -9.14
N ALA A 83 -1.01 30.96 -10.09
CA ALA A 83 -2.29 31.30 -10.70
C ALA A 83 -2.88 30.17 -11.55
N ARG A 84 -2.05 29.29 -12.15
CA ARG A 84 -2.53 28.09 -12.86
C ARG A 84 -3.02 27.04 -11.86
N PHE A 85 -2.29 26.85 -10.77
CA PHE A 85 -2.66 25.97 -9.67
C PHE A 85 -4.00 26.39 -9.06
N GLU A 86 -4.16 27.65 -8.67
CA GLU A 86 -5.43 28.17 -8.12
C GLU A 86 -6.61 27.95 -9.07
N ARG A 87 -6.41 28.16 -10.38
CA ARG A 87 -7.43 27.89 -11.40
C ARG A 87 -7.80 26.42 -11.52
N ALA A 88 -6.81 25.52 -11.47
CA ALA A 88 -7.06 24.08 -11.51
C ALA A 88 -7.90 23.64 -10.30
N PHE A 89 -7.58 24.15 -9.12
CA PHE A 89 -8.28 23.84 -7.87
C PHE A 89 -9.68 24.46 -7.80
N ALA A 90 -9.84 25.69 -8.28
CA ALA A 90 -11.16 26.32 -8.40
C ALA A 90 -12.10 25.48 -9.29
N LYS A 91 -11.58 24.93 -10.39
CA LYS A 91 -12.34 24.01 -11.25
C LYS A 91 -12.62 22.67 -10.59
N LEU A 92 -11.68 22.15 -9.81
CA LEU A 92 -11.87 20.91 -9.04
C LEU A 92 -13.00 21.04 -8.00
N GLY A 93 -13.19 22.24 -7.45
CA GLY A 93 -14.31 22.58 -6.55
C GLY A 93 -15.63 22.95 -7.24
N SER A 94 -15.72 22.89 -8.57
CA SER A 94 -16.95 23.26 -9.30
C SER A 94 -18.10 22.29 -9.04
N SER A 95 -19.34 22.79 -9.02
CA SER A 95 -20.54 21.94 -8.97
C SER A 95 -20.74 21.13 -10.26
N VAL A 96 -20.13 21.56 -11.37
CA VAL A 96 -20.28 20.95 -12.70
C VAL A 96 -19.22 19.84 -12.89
N PRO A 97 -19.61 18.57 -13.12
CA PRO A 97 -18.66 17.47 -13.24
C PRO A 97 -17.62 17.60 -14.37
N SER A 98 -18.01 18.13 -15.54
CA SER A 98 -17.09 18.33 -16.66
C SER A 98 -16.01 19.38 -16.36
N GLU A 99 -16.33 20.39 -15.56
CA GLU A 99 -15.35 21.36 -15.08
C GLU A 99 -14.39 20.72 -14.09
N ARG A 100 -14.88 19.85 -13.18
CA ARG A 100 -14.01 19.11 -12.27
C ARG A 100 -13.05 18.17 -12.99
N VAL A 101 -13.51 17.43 -14.01
CA VAL A 101 -12.62 16.63 -14.88
C VAL A 101 -11.54 17.51 -15.54
N THR A 102 -11.93 18.70 -16.00
CA THR A 102 -10.97 19.67 -16.55
C THR A 102 -9.98 20.15 -15.48
N GLY A 103 -10.43 20.36 -14.24
CA GLY A 103 -9.60 20.67 -13.09
C GLY A 103 -8.56 19.58 -12.80
N VAL A 104 -8.97 18.31 -12.84
CA VAL A 104 -8.07 17.15 -12.70
C VAL A 104 -7.01 17.14 -13.79
N ALA A 105 -7.40 17.33 -15.05
CA ALA A 105 -6.45 17.38 -16.17
C ALA A 105 -5.45 18.54 -16.04
N GLN A 106 -5.91 19.71 -15.57
CA GLN A 106 -5.03 20.86 -15.31
C GLN A 106 -4.09 20.61 -14.14
N ALA A 107 -4.57 19.99 -13.06
CA ALA A 107 -3.75 19.61 -11.91
C ALA A 107 -2.68 18.58 -12.31
N SER A 108 -3.05 17.58 -13.12
CA SER A 108 -2.11 16.60 -13.67
C SER A 108 -1.02 17.23 -14.53
N ALA A 109 -1.36 18.24 -15.34
CA ALA A 109 -0.39 18.95 -16.17
C ALA A 109 0.60 19.83 -15.36
N LEU A 110 0.32 20.05 -14.07
CA LEU A 110 1.19 20.77 -13.15
C LEU A 110 2.07 19.82 -12.31
N LEU A 111 1.86 18.50 -12.39
CA LEU A 111 2.78 17.54 -11.77
C LEU A 111 4.17 17.69 -12.38
N HIS A 112 5.19 17.64 -11.53
CA HIS A 112 6.61 17.84 -11.84
C HIS A 112 6.97 19.26 -12.30
N ALA A 113 6.02 20.19 -12.33
CA ALA A 113 6.32 21.61 -12.52
C ALA A 113 7.16 22.13 -11.34
N ALA A 114 8.02 23.12 -11.60
CA ALA A 114 8.96 23.66 -10.61
C ALA A 114 9.82 22.60 -9.88
N GLY A 115 10.12 21.47 -10.53
CA GLY A 115 10.91 20.39 -9.92
C GLY A 115 10.15 19.59 -8.85
N GLY A 116 8.82 19.63 -8.87
CA GLY A 116 7.95 18.80 -8.01
C GLY A 116 7.60 19.41 -6.65
N GLU A 117 7.94 20.70 -6.41
CA GLU A 117 7.66 21.38 -5.11
C GLU A 117 6.18 21.29 -4.67
N ARG A 118 5.24 21.18 -5.62
CA ARG A 118 3.79 21.12 -5.36
C ARG A 118 3.15 19.76 -5.64
N ASP A 119 3.92 18.75 -6.04
CA ASP A 119 3.36 17.44 -6.41
C ASP A 119 2.57 16.84 -5.24
N ARG A 120 3.10 16.97 -4.03
CA ARG A 120 2.41 16.54 -2.82
C ARG A 120 1.06 17.22 -2.61
N ASP A 121 0.97 18.53 -2.79
CA ASP A 121 -0.29 19.26 -2.58
C ASP A 121 -1.32 18.89 -3.64
N ILE A 122 -0.88 18.76 -4.90
CA ILE A 122 -1.70 18.31 -6.01
C ILE A 122 -2.24 16.91 -5.73
N LEU A 123 -1.37 15.95 -5.43
CA LEU A 123 -1.77 14.56 -5.22
C LEU A 123 -2.64 14.38 -3.96
N THR A 124 -2.37 15.15 -2.90
CA THR A 124 -3.22 15.15 -1.69
C THR A 124 -4.62 15.65 -2.01
N ALA A 125 -4.74 16.74 -2.79
CA ALA A 125 -6.04 17.27 -3.18
C ALA A 125 -6.82 16.33 -4.10
N LEU A 126 -6.13 15.70 -5.05
CA LEU A 126 -6.72 14.68 -5.92
C LEU A 126 -7.18 13.46 -5.11
N ALA A 127 -6.39 12.98 -4.14
CA ALA A 127 -6.76 11.89 -3.26
C ALA A 127 -8.01 12.22 -2.40
N ASN A 128 -8.07 13.43 -1.85
CA ASN A 128 -9.24 13.88 -1.09
C ASN A 128 -10.48 14.01 -1.98
N GLN A 129 -10.32 14.56 -3.19
CA GLN A 129 -11.41 14.66 -4.16
C GLN A 129 -11.89 13.25 -4.58
N LEU A 130 -10.98 12.29 -4.75
CA LEU A 130 -11.33 10.90 -5.10
C LEU A 130 -12.26 10.26 -4.05
N ALA A 131 -12.02 10.53 -2.77
CA ALA A 131 -12.84 10.00 -1.68
C ALA A 131 -14.24 10.61 -1.61
N LEU A 132 -14.42 11.84 -2.10
CA LEU A 132 -15.63 12.64 -1.89
C LEU A 132 -16.47 12.84 -3.15
N ASP A 133 -15.89 12.76 -4.35
CA ASP A 133 -16.61 13.12 -5.58
C ASP A 133 -17.70 12.08 -5.91
N PRO A 134 -18.97 12.49 -6.05
CA PRO A 134 -20.04 11.58 -6.41
C PRO A 134 -19.97 11.14 -7.88
N ASN A 135 -19.28 11.88 -8.75
CA ASN A 135 -19.27 11.62 -10.18
C ASN A 135 -18.20 10.58 -10.59
N PRO A 136 -18.59 9.47 -11.24
CA PRO A 136 -17.65 8.42 -11.66
C PRO A 136 -16.62 8.88 -12.70
N ALA A 137 -16.96 9.83 -13.58
CA ALA A 137 -16.02 10.34 -14.58
C ALA A 137 -14.88 11.14 -13.93
N VAL A 138 -15.17 11.90 -12.86
CA VAL A 138 -14.15 12.63 -12.10
C VAL A 138 -13.23 11.65 -11.36
N ARG A 139 -13.78 10.66 -10.66
CA ARG A 139 -12.99 9.62 -9.98
C ARG A 139 -12.09 8.86 -10.96
N SER A 140 -12.63 8.44 -12.11
CA SER A 140 -11.84 7.79 -13.16
C SER A 140 -10.74 8.69 -13.72
N ALA A 141 -10.98 9.98 -13.89
CA ALA A 141 -9.95 10.92 -14.32
C ALA A 141 -8.81 11.02 -13.29
N ILE A 142 -9.15 11.09 -11.99
CA ILE A 142 -8.16 11.11 -10.91
C ILE A 142 -7.36 9.80 -10.87
N LEU A 143 -8.04 8.66 -10.95
CA LEU A 143 -7.39 7.35 -10.97
C LEU A 143 -6.43 7.19 -12.16
N ASN A 144 -6.76 7.76 -13.31
CA ASN A 144 -5.86 7.77 -14.46
C ASN A 144 -4.58 8.57 -14.17
N VAL A 145 -4.68 9.70 -13.45
CA VAL A 145 -3.49 10.44 -13.00
C VAL A 145 -2.63 9.58 -12.08
N LEU A 146 -3.23 8.99 -11.04
CA LEU A 146 -2.51 8.17 -10.06
C LEU A 146 -1.89 6.90 -10.68
N SER A 147 -2.56 6.29 -11.64
CA SER A 147 -2.09 5.06 -12.31
C SER A 147 -0.94 5.29 -13.28
N ASN A 148 -0.75 6.53 -13.74
CA ASN A 148 0.34 6.93 -14.62
C ASN A 148 1.48 7.62 -13.88
N LEU A 149 1.44 7.69 -12.55
CA LEU A 149 2.60 8.13 -11.76
C LEU A 149 3.77 7.17 -12.00
N ASP A 150 4.94 7.74 -12.21
CA ASP A 150 6.18 7.00 -12.42
C ASP A 150 7.27 7.46 -11.44
N HIS A 151 8.48 6.98 -11.68
CA HIS A 151 9.68 7.26 -10.88
C HIS A 151 10.11 8.74 -10.89
N THR A 152 9.49 9.60 -11.70
CA THR A 152 9.74 11.06 -11.66
C THR A 152 9.06 11.73 -10.47
N THR A 153 8.04 11.09 -9.89
CA THR A 153 7.45 11.52 -8.62
C THR A 153 8.38 11.11 -7.48
N ASP A 154 8.74 12.06 -6.61
CA ASP A 154 9.62 11.75 -5.50
C ASP A 154 8.96 10.77 -4.51
N ALA A 155 9.79 9.90 -3.93
CA ALA A 155 9.30 8.85 -3.02
C ALA A 155 8.62 9.43 -1.77
N ALA A 156 9.02 10.61 -1.28
CA ALA A 156 8.41 11.21 -0.10
C ALA A 156 6.96 11.65 -0.40
N THR A 157 6.72 12.22 -1.58
CA THR A 157 5.39 12.55 -2.08
C THR A 157 4.53 11.31 -2.29
N LEU A 158 5.06 10.24 -2.91
CA LEU A 158 4.33 8.98 -3.09
C LEU A 158 3.94 8.35 -1.74
N ASN A 159 4.88 8.32 -0.79
CA ASN A 159 4.64 7.78 0.55
C ASN A 159 3.58 8.61 1.30
N ALA A 160 3.66 9.94 1.22
CA ALA A 160 2.69 10.84 1.86
C ALA A 160 1.29 10.68 1.25
N THR A 161 1.20 10.58 -0.08
CA THR A 161 -0.07 10.37 -0.79
C THR A 161 -0.66 9.01 -0.46
N LEU A 162 0.16 7.96 -0.44
CA LEU A 162 -0.27 6.61 -0.05
C LEU A 162 -0.78 6.58 1.39
N LYS A 163 -0.09 7.25 2.31
CA LYS A 163 -0.57 7.39 3.68
C LYS A 163 -1.93 8.09 3.74
N ASN A 164 -2.12 9.16 2.97
CA ASN A 164 -3.42 9.85 2.91
C ASN A 164 -4.53 8.92 2.40
N ILE A 165 -4.27 8.12 1.37
CA ILE A 165 -5.23 7.12 0.87
C ILE A 165 -5.58 6.09 1.95
N VAL A 166 -4.59 5.59 2.70
CA VAL A 166 -4.84 4.67 3.83
C VAL A 166 -5.68 5.35 4.91
N ASP A 167 -5.37 6.59 5.27
CA ASP A 167 -6.12 7.35 6.28
C ASP A 167 -7.59 7.56 5.84
N LEU A 168 -7.81 7.89 4.57
CA LEU A 168 -9.15 8.04 3.97
C LEU A 168 -9.93 6.72 3.99
N GLN A 169 -9.30 5.59 3.65
CA GLN A 169 -9.93 4.27 3.74
C GLN A 169 -10.31 3.94 5.18
N ARG A 170 -9.39 4.16 6.14
CA ARG A 170 -9.65 3.92 7.56
C ARG A 170 -10.86 4.69 8.06
N VAL A 171 -10.94 5.99 7.77
CA VAL A 171 -12.08 6.82 8.14
C VAL A 171 -13.37 6.26 7.54
N MET A 172 -13.34 5.90 6.25
CA MET A 172 -14.51 5.39 5.54
C MET A 172 -15.00 4.04 6.09
N VAL A 173 -14.09 3.09 6.33
CA VAL A 173 -14.39 1.78 6.93
C VAL A 173 -15.00 1.95 8.32
N GLN A 174 -14.45 2.86 9.13
CA GLN A 174 -14.95 3.10 10.49
C GLN A 174 -16.27 3.85 10.52
N SER A 175 -16.52 4.76 9.56
CA SER A 175 -17.76 5.54 9.49
C SER A 175 -18.88 4.85 8.71
N ALA A 176 -18.60 3.74 8.02
CA ALA A 176 -19.55 3.05 7.15
C ALA A 176 -20.77 2.48 7.89
N GLY A 177 -20.73 2.37 9.22
CA GLY A 177 -21.78 1.72 10.01
C GLY A 177 -21.87 0.20 9.77
N MET A 178 -20.89 -0.37 9.06
CA MET A 178 -20.79 -1.78 8.71
C MET A 178 -19.61 -2.43 9.44
N THR A 179 -19.70 -3.72 9.69
CA THR A 179 -18.61 -4.53 10.21
C THR A 179 -17.55 -4.80 9.11
N PRO A 180 -16.29 -5.07 9.47
CA PRO A 180 -15.26 -5.44 8.49
C PRO A 180 -15.65 -6.63 7.60
N PHE A 181 -16.39 -7.61 8.13
CA PHE A 181 -16.85 -8.75 7.33
C PHE A 181 -18.09 -8.43 6.49
N GLU A 182 -19.02 -7.56 6.94
CA GLU A 182 -20.09 -7.04 6.05
C GLU A 182 -19.49 -6.32 4.85
N LEU A 183 -18.43 -5.53 5.08
CA LEU A 183 -17.65 -4.92 4.01
C LEU A 183 -16.96 -5.97 3.13
N SER A 184 -16.45 -7.07 3.71
CA SER A 184 -15.77 -8.14 2.96
C SER A 184 -16.71 -9.06 2.17
N SER A 185 -18.01 -9.04 2.46
CA SER A 185 -19.00 -9.98 1.92
C SER A 185 -20.01 -9.33 0.97
N ALA A 186 -19.86 -8.04 0.70
CA ALA A 186 -20.68 -7.34 -0.26
C ALA A 186 -20.52 -7.95 -1.65
N LEU A 187 -21.65 -8.26 -2.27
CA LEU A 187 -21.71 -8.81 -3.62
C LEU A 187 -22.13 -7.72 -4.58
N LYS A 188 -21.55 -7.75 -5.78
CA LYS A 188 -21.91 -6.85 -6.87
C LYS A 188 -22.78 -7.60 -7.86
N ASP A 189 -24.00 -7.12 -8.10
CA ASP A 189 -24.88 -7.72 -9.10
C ASP A 189 -24.42 -7.39 -10.54
N GLY A 190 -25.07 -8.00 -11.54
CA GLY A 190 -24.76 -7.76 -12.96
C GLY A 190 -25.01 -6.32 -13.44
N ARG A 191 -25.65 -5.46 -12.62
CA ARG A 191 -25.86 -4.04 -12.88
C ARG A 191 -24.84 -3.16 -12.16
N GLY A 192 -23.98 -3.76 -11.35
CA GLY A 192 -22.96 -3.06 -10.59
C GLY A 192 -23.42 -2.53 -9.23
N ILE A 193 -24.58 -2.98 -8.74
CA ILE A 193 -25.16 -2.60 -7.44
C ILE A 193 -24.60 -3.53 -6.37
N TYR A 194 -24.14 -2.94 -5.26
CA TYR A 194 -23.61 -3.65 -4.10
C TYR A 194 -24.74 -4.02 -3.16
N PHE A 195 -24.88 -5.31 -2.86
CA PHE A 195 -25.81 -5.75 -1.84
C PHE A 195 -25.08 -6.59 -0.81
N ILE A 196 -25.43 -6.39 0.45
CA ILE A 196 -25.00 -7.25 1.55
C ILE A 196 -26.18 -8.19 1.82
N PRO A 197 -26.01 -9.51 1.66
CA PRO A 197 -27.12 -10.45 1.77
C PRO A 197 -27.98 -10.25 3.04
N ASP A 198 -27.37 -9.98 4.21
CA ASP A 198 -28.06 -9.81 5.51
C ASP A 198 -28.77 -8.46 5.71
N LEU A 199 -28.51 -7.47 4.86
CA LEU A 199 -29.19 -6.17 4.86
C LEU A 199 -30.34 -6.13 3.84
N SER A 200 -30.83 -7.26 3.31
CA SER A 200 -31.83 -7.29 2.23
C SER A 200 -33.22 -6.71 2.58
N ASN A 201 -33.42 -6.21 3.80
CA ASN A 201 -34.58 -5.40 4.20
C ASN A 201 -34.26 -3.89 4.23
N ALA A 202 -33.10 -3.48 3.74
CA ALA A 202 -32.66 -2.10 3.59
C ALA A 202 -33.68 -1.30 2.78
N THR A 203 -33.98 -0.09 3.25
CA THR A 203 -34.77 0.84 2.45
C THR A 203 -33.98 1.26 1.21
N GLU A 204 -34.65 1.83 0.20
CA GLU A 204 -33.96 2.37 -0.99
C GLU A 204 -32.88 3.40 -0.62
N ALA A 205 -33.08 4.17 0.46
CA ALA A 205 -32.11 5.14 0.96
C ALA A 205 -30.87 4.48 1.61
N ASP A 206 -31.08 3.37 2.33
CA ASP A 206 -29.98 2.57 2.89
C ASP A 206 -29.15 1.94 1.77
N GLN A 207 -29.82 1.43 0.73
CA GLN A 207 -29.18 0.82 -0.44
C GLN A 207 -28.31 1.83 -1.21
N GLN A 208 -28.79 3.05 -1.44
CA GLN A 208 -27.99 4.11 -2.05
C GLN A 208 -26.74 4.43 -1.22
N THR A 209 -26.87 4.50 0.10
CA THR A 209 -25.74 4.79 1.01
C THR A 209 -24.69 3.69 0.98
N ILE A 210 -25.14 2.43 0.93
CA ILE A 210 -24.28 1.25 0.75
C ILE A 210 -23.53 1.36 -0.57
N ASP A 211 -24.23 1.56 -1.68
CA ASP A 211 -23.63 1.67 -3.00
C ASP A 211 -22.58 2.79 -3.09
N GLU A 212 -22.91 3.98 -2.58
CA GLU A 212 -21.98 5.10 -2.55
C GLU A 212 -20.71 4.80 -1.74
N THR A 213 -20.86 4.13 -0.59
CA THR A 213 -19.74 3.74 0.27
C THR A 213 -18.80 2.79 -0.46
N PHE A 214 -19.33 1.71 -1.06
CA PHE A 214 -18.51 0.74 -1.78
C PHE A 214 -17.84 1.32 -3.01
N VAL A 215 -18.54 2.15 -3.78
CA VAL A 215 -17.98 2.81 -4.96
C VAL A 215 -16.78 3.71 -4.59
N ARG A 216 -16.84 4.39 -3.43
CA ARG A 216 -15.73 5.21 -2.93
C ARG A 216 -14.58 4.34 -2.39
N LEU A 217 -14.88 3.28 -1.64
CA LEU A 217 -13.88 2.32 -1.17
C LEU A 217 -13.13 1.66 -2.34
N GLU A 218 -13.81 1.26 -3.41
CA GLU A 218 -13.19 0.73 -4.63
C GLU A 218 -12.27 1.74 -5.32
N SER A 219 -12.68 3.01 -5.35
CA SER A 219 -11.86 4.08 -5.91
C SER A 219 -10.59 4.27 -5.09
N LEU A 220 -10.70 4.30 -3.77
CA LEU A 220 -9.54 4.39 -2.88
C LEU A 220 -8.66 3.14 -2.94
N ARG A 221 -9.24 1.94 -3.12
CA ARG A 221 -8.52 0.69 -3.33
C ARG A 221 -7.66 0.74 -4.60
N ALA A 222 -8.25 1.19 -5.72
CA ALA A 222 -7.52 1.36 -6.97
C ALA A 222 -6.38 2.37 -6.84
N ALA A 223 -6.60 3.49 -6.13
CA ALA A 223 -5.55 4.47 -5.84
C ALA A 223 -4.42 3.90 -4.98
N LEU A 224 -4.75 3.10 -3.95
CA LEU A 224 -3.77 2.42 -3.10
C LEU A 224 -2.84 1.53 -3.93
N VAL A 225 -3.42 0.69 -4.81
CA VAL A 225 -2.64 -0.21 -5.68
C VAL A 225 -1.80 0.59 -6.69
N ALA A 226 -2.35 1.66 -7.27
CA ALA A 226 -1.63 2.53 -8.19
C ALA A 226 -0.39 3.17 -7.53
N LEU A 227 -0.54 3.69 -6.32
CA LEU A 227 0.56 4.31 -5.58
C LEU A 227 1.62 3.30 -5.16
N LEU A 228 1.24 2.08 -4.75
CA LEU A 228 2.19 1.01 -4.46
C LEU A 228 3.01 0.64 -5.71
N LYS A 229 2.33 0.53 -6.86
CA LYS A 229 2.94 0.26 -8.16
C LYS A 229 3.90 1.38 -8.60
N ALA A 230 3.55 2.64 -8.33
CA ALA A 230 4.41 3.79 -8.60
C ALA A 230 5.66 3.87 -7.70
N GLY A 231 5.72 3.08 -6.61
CA GLY A 231 6.86 3.04 -5.70
C GLY A 231 6.57 3.59 -4.30
N GLY A 232 5.34 4.02 -4.02
CA GLY A 232 4.92 4.46 -2.69
C GLY A 232 5.01 3.32 -1.67
N ARG A 233 5.44 3.64 -0.45
CA ARG A 233 5.61 2.73 0.68
C ARG A 233 5.05 3.34 1.95
N THR A 234 4.43 2.52 2.78
CA THR A 234 4.01 2.87 4.14
C THR A 234 4.07 1.62 5.01
N ARG A 235 4.36 1.80 6.30
CA ARG A 235 4.28 0.74 7.31
C ARG A 235 2.92 0.66 7.99
N GLN A 236 2.06 1.65 7.77
CA GLN A 236 0.73 1.75 8.34
C GLN A 236 -0.28 1.51 7.23
N MET A 237 -0.87 0.33 7.23
CA MET A 237 -1.96 -0.10 6.35
C MET A 237 -3.12 -0.68 7.17
N ASP A 238 -3.31 -0.17 8.39
CA ASP A 238 -4.41 -0.63 9.25
C ASP A 238 -5.75 -0.15 8.67
N HIS A 239 -6.76 -1.01 8.73
CA HIS A 239 -8.14 -0.78 8.28
C HIS A 239 -8.28 -0.50 6.78
N ILE A 240 -7.31 -0.91 5.96
CA ILE A 240 -7.45 -0.79 4.50
C ILE A 240 -8.57 -1.71 3.99
N TYR A 241 -9.24 -1.30 2.93
CA TYR A 241 -10.19 -2.10 2.19
C TYR A 241 -9.56 -2.48 0.85
N CYS A 242 -9.21 -3.75 0.70
CA CYS A 242 -8.54 -4.27 -0.49
C CYS A 242 -8.97 -5.71 -0.83
N PRO A 243 -10.27 -5.99 -1.03
CA PRO A 243 -10.69 -7.29 -1.56
C PRO A 243 -10.03 -7.58 -2.91
N ASP A 244 -9.64 -8.83 -3.11
CA ASP A 244 -9.06 -9.37 -4.34
C ASP A 244 -7.83 -8.61 -4.86
N CYS A 245 -7.13 -7.87 -3.98
CA CYS A 245 -5.91 -7.17 -4.36
C CYS A 245 -4.77 -8.15 -4.62
N ALA A 246 -4.12 -8.00 -5.79
CA ALA A 246 -2.93 -8.76 -6.17
C ALA A 246 -1.67 -8.04 -5.68
N PHE A 247 -1.20 -8.37 -4.47
CA PHE A 247 0.01 -7.79 -3.89
C PHE A 247 1.29 -8.46 -4.41
N ASP A 248 1.20 -9.71 -4.83
CA ASP A 248 2.27 -10.50 -5.44
C ASP A 248 2.87 -9.86 -6.70
N VAL A 249 2.05 -9.27 -7.57
CA VAL A 249 2.51 -8.60 -8.79
C VAL A 249 3.19 -7.25 -8.53
N LEU A 250 3.09 -6.68 -7.32
CA LEU A 250 3.64 -5.36 -7.01
C LEU A 250 5.14 -5.41 -6.66
N LYS A 251 5.69 -6.60 -6.35
CA LYS A 251 7.10 -6.80 -5.94
C LYS A 251 7.53 -5.85 -4.81
N VAL A 252 6.61 -5.56 -3.88
CA VAL A 252 6.86 -4.72 -2.72
C VAL A 252 7.26 -5.59 -1.53
N ASP A 253 8.26 -5.14 -0.76
CA ASP A 253 8.55 -5.72 0.54
C ASP A 253 7.57 -5.15 1.58
N PHE A 254 6.71 -6.02 2.12
CA PHE A 254 5.72 -5.71 3.15
C PHE A 254 6.15 -6.21 4.54
N SER A 255 7.44 -6.52 4.73
CA SER A 255 7.98 -6.83 6.04
C SER A 255 7.76 -5.66 7.00
N GLU A 256 7.36 -5.97 8.24
CA GLU A 256 7.05 -4.99 9.30
C GLU A 256 5.90 -4.02 8.96
N VAL A 257 5.08 -4.31 7.94
CA VAL A 257 3.88 -3.53 7.64
C VAL A 257 2.72 -4.00 8.52
N SER A 258 1.98 -3.05 9.07
CA SER A 258 0.78 -3.30 9.84
C SER A 258 -0.45 -3.26 8.94
N PHE A 259 -1.17 -4.38 8.88
CA PHE A 259 -2.46 -4.59 8.23
C PHE A 259 -3.56 -4.82 9.28
N GLN A 260 -3.44 -4.22 10.46
CA GLN A 260 -4.37 -4.49 11.54
C GLN A 260 -5.79 -4.10 11.15
N ASN A 261 -6.76 -4.96 11.43
CA ASN A 261 -8.18 -4.75 11.07
C ASN A 261 -8.41 -4.48 9.57
N ALA A 262 -7.48 -4.87 8.68
CA ALA A 262 -7.65 -4.70 7.24
C ALA A 262 -8.68 -5.69 6.67
N ILE A 263 -9.38 -5.29 5.62
CA ILE A 263 -10.36 -6.09 4.90
C ILE A 263 -9.72 -6.60 3.62
N LEU A 264 -9.23 -7.83 3.65
CA LEU A 264 -8.35 -8.41 2.63
C LEU A 264 -8.83 -9.78 2.10
N PRO A 265 -10.15 -10.02 1.89
CA PRO A 265 -10.60 -11.29 1.35
C PRO A 265 -10.04 -11.49 -0.07
N GLY A 266 -9.70 -12.74 -0.42
CA GLY A 266 -9.24 -13.11 -1.77
C GLY A 266 -7.89 -12.52 -2.19
N THR A 267 -7.18 -11.83 -1.29
CA THR A 267 -5.92 -11.15 -1.62
C THR A 267 -4.81 -12.13 -1.97
N GLN A 268 -3.99 -11.77 -2.96
CA GLN A 268 -2.89 -12.61 -3.45
C GLN A 268 -1.56 -12.10 -2.88
N TRP A 269 -0.91 -12.92 -2.05
CA TRP A 269 0.37 -12.68 -1.39
C TRP A 269 1.45 -13.67 -1.81
N ASN A 270 1.27 -14.31 -2.96
CA ASN A 270 2.16 -15.33 -3.49
C ASN A 270 3.62 -14.84 -3.55
N LEU A 271 4.52 -15.57 -2.90
CA LEU A 271 5.97 -15.26 -2.85
C LEU A 271 6.31 -13.89 -2.24
N VAL A 272 5.37 -13.21 -1.56
CA VAL A 272 5.59 -11.86 -1.00
C VAL A 272 6.41 -11.92 0.29
N ARG A 273 7.23 -10.89 0.53
CA ARG A 273 7.97 -10.69 1.77
C ARG A 273 7.08 -9.99 2.81
N LEU A 274 6.78 -10.70 3.90
CA LEU A 274 5.85 -10.30 4.97
C LEU A 274 6.46 -10.56 6.36
N ALA A 275 7.78 -10.58 6.47
CA ALA A 275 8.43 -10.92 7.73
C ALA A 275 8.04 -9.89 8.81
N ARG A 276 7.59 -10.36 9.97
CA ARG A 276 7.11 -9.51 11.07
C ARG A 276 5.98 -8.55 10.70
N SER A 277 5.22 -8.80 9.63
CA SER A 277 4.01 -8.03 9.35
C SER A 277 2.93 -8.36 10.38
N SER A 278 1.97 -7.45 10.56
CA SER A 278 0.86 -7.64 11.50
C SER A 278 -0.46 -7.69 10.74
N PHE A 279 -1.04 -8.87 10.62
CA PHE A 279 -2.40 -9.10 10.16
C PHE A 279 -3.39 -9.28 11.33
N LYS A 280 -3.03 -8.80 12.52
CA LYS A 280 -3.91 -8.88 13.69
C LYS A 280 -5.31 -8.33 13.35
N ASP A 281 -6.33 -9.15 13.59
CA ASP A 281 -7.74 -8.81 13.32
C ASP A 281 -8.09 -8.51 11.85
N ALA A 282 -7.19 -8.77 10.88
CA ALA A 282 -7.51 -8.62 9.47
C ALA A 282 -8.47 -9.72 8.99
N VAL A 283 -9.39 -9.39 8.07
CA VAL A 283 -10.24 -10.37 7.38
C VAL A 283 -9.44 -10.98 6.23
N LEU A 284 -9.07 -12.25 6.35
CA LEU A 284 -8.18 -12.96 5.41
C LEU A 284 -8.88 -14.10 4.64
N THR A 285 -10.22 -14.09 4.61
CA THR A 285 -11.04 -15.10 3.93
C THR A 285 -10.61 -15.27 2.47
N GLY A 286 -10.05 -16.42 2.12
CA GLY A 286 -9.59 -16.78 0.78
C GLY A 286 -8.29 -16.11 0.36
N ALA A 287 -7.56 -15.49 1.30
CA ALA A 287 -6.26 -14.92 1.00
C ALA A 287 -5.25 -16.03 0.67
N ASP A 288 -4.44 -15.81 -0.37
CA ASP A 288 -3.44 -16.75 -0.83
C ASP A 288 -2.03 -16.31 -0.41
N PHE A 289 -1.44 -17.00 0.57
CA PHE A 289 -0.07 -16.78 1.03
C PHE A 289 0.90 -17.83 0.48
N THR A 290 0.61 -18.45 -0.67
CA THR A 290 1.45 -19.52 -1.22
C THR A 290 2.89 -19.06 -1.44
N GLY A 291 3.83 -19.72 -0.77
CA GLY A 291 5.25 -19.38 -0.83
C GLY A 291 5.64 -18.05 -0.16
N ALA A 292 4.74 -17.39 0.57
CA ALA A 292 5.02 -16.11 1.23
C ALA A 292 6.03 -16.26 2.39
N MET A 293 6.79 -15.20 2.67
CA MET A 293 7.74 -15.15 3.78
C MET A 293 7.11 -14.43 4.99
N LEU A 294 6.50 -15.18 5.89
CA LEU A 294 5.73 -14.71 7.05
C LEU A 294 6.47 -14.94 8.38
N GLU A 295 7.81 -14.98 8.38
CA GLU A 295 8.59 -15.23 9.59
C GLU A 295 8.28 -14.17 10.66
N GLY A 296 7.79 -14.62 11.82
CA GLY A 296 7.40 -13.77 12.94
C GLY A 296 6.16 -12.90 12.68
N ALA A 297 5.36 -13.19 11.66
CA ALA A 297 4.14 -12.44 11.38
C ALA A 297 3.08 -12.67 12.47
N ASP A 298 2.33 -11.61 12.80
CA ASP A 298 1.20 -11.70 13.71
C ASP A 298 -0.10 -11.89 12.91
N LEU A 299 -0.64 -13.09 12.90
CA LEU A 299 -1.90 -13.48 12.26
C LEU A 299 -3.01 -13.67 13.30
N SER A 300 -2.83 -13.16 14.53
CA SER A 300 -3.81 -13.30 15.61
C SER A 300 -5.14 -12.62 15.33
N ALA A 301 -6.19 -13.05 16.02
CA ALA A 301 -7.47 -12.35 16.07
C ALA A 301 -7.96 -12.30 17.51
N ASP A 302 -8.47 -11.16 17.95
CA ASP A 302 -9.13 -11.04 19.23
C ASP A 302 -10.54 -11.65 19.13
N GLU A 303 -11.02 -12.26 20.22
CA GLU A 303 -12.29 -13.02 20.25
C GLU A 303 -13.47 -12.21 19.69
N THR A 304 -13.53 -10.90 19.95
CA THR A 304 -14.60 -10.00 19.47
C THR A 304 -14.68 -9.91 17.95
N ASN A 305 -13.55 -10.03 17.25
CA ASN A 305 -13.51 -10.03 15.79
C ASN A 305 -13.80 -11.43 15.22
N THR A 306 -13.37 -12.50 15.91
CA THR A 306 -13.72 -13.86 15.50
C THR A 306 -15.24 -14.08 15.55
N HIS A 307 -15.93 -13.58 16.59
CA HIS A 307 -17.40 -13.64 16.65
C HIS A 307 -18.09 -12.94 15.46
N ARG A 308 -17.43 -11.99 14.77
CA ARG A 308 -17.97 -11.30 13.58
C ARG A 308 -17.74 -12.10 12.30
N GLU A 309 -16.58 -12.74 12.14
CA GLU A 309 -16.34 -13.72 11.08
C GLU A 309 -17.32 -14.89 11.19
N GLU A 310 -17.61 -15.32 12.42
CA GLU A 310 -18.54 -16.38 12.77
C GLU A 310 -20.01 -16.06 12.48
N TYR A 311 -20.48 -14.89 12.92
CA TYR A 311 -21.86 -14.44 12.71
C TYR A 311 -22.25 -14.44 11.23
N ILE A 312 -21.32 -14.12 10.35
CA ILE A 312 -21.61 -13.96 8.93
C ILE A 312 -21.21 -15.20 8.12
N ALA A 313 -20.19 -15.98 8.53
CA ALA A 313 -19.99 -17.34 8.01
C ALA A 313 -21.28 -18.16 8.11
N ALA A 314 -21.98 -18.00 9.22
CA ALA A 314 -23.31 -18.53 9.41
C ALA A 314 -24.38 -17.90 8.51
N ASN A 315 -24.42 -16.57 8.40
CA ASN A 315 -25.44 -15.93 7.56
C ASN A 315 -25.23 -16.17 6.06
N ALA A 316 -24.02 -16.42 5.57
CA ALA A 316 -23.77 -16.85 4.19
C ALA A 316 -24.50 -18.17 3.88
N ILE A 317 -24.51 -19.09 4.84
CA ILE A 317 -25.21 -20.38 4.76
C ILE A 317 -26.75 -20.19 4.77
N ARG A 318 -27.26 -19.09 5.36
CA ARG A 318 -28.71 -18.74 5.38
C ARG A 318 -29.31 -18.55 3.99
N TYR A 319 -28.54 -18.02 3.03
CA TYR A 319 -29.01 -17.77 1.65
C TYR A 319 -29.06 -19.02 0.79
N LEU A 320 -28.47 -20.11 1.26
CA LEU A 320 -28.25 -21.32 0.49
C LEU A 320 -29.32 -22.34 0.89
N SER A 321 -30.55 -22.08 0.44
CA SER A 321 -31.66 -23.01 0.68
C SER A 321 -31.51 -24.25 -0.21
N GLY A 322 -31.24 -25.44 0.34
CA GLY A 322 -31.52 -26.71 -0.36
C GLY A 322 -30.51 -27.85 -0.18
N PRO A 323 -30.69 -28.96 -0.93
CA PRO A 323 -29.85 -30.17 -0.86
C PRO A 323 -28.40 -29.99 -1.33
N GLN A 324 -28.00 -28.78 -1.73
CA GLN A 324 -26.64 -28.42 -2.17
C GLN A 324 -25.78 -27.83 -1.04
N LEU A 325 -26.30 -27.71 0.19
CA LEU A 325 -25.57 -27.09 1.30
C LEU A 325 -24.17 -27.68 1.55
N PRO A 326 -23.95 -29.01 1.51
CA PRO A 326 -22.62 -29.58 1.67
C PRO A 326 -21.59 -29.04 0.66
N ARG A 327 -22.01 -28.84 -0.60
CA ARG A 327 -21.14 -28.29 -1.66
C ARG A 327 -20.81 -26.81 -1.49
N VAL A 328 -21.74 -26.03 -0.96
CA VAL A 328 -21.49 -24.59 -0.75
C VAL A 328 -20.76 -24.34 0.57
N LEU A 329 -20.95 -25.23 1.55
CA LEU A 329 -20.08 -25.30 2.71
C LEU A 329 -18.66 -25.66 2.29
N ASP A 330 -18.45 -26.61 1.37
CA ASP A 330 -17.11 -26.84 0.79
C ASP A 330 -16.54 -25.57 0.17
N GLU A 331 -17.32 -24.81 -0.63
CA GLU A 331 -16.85 -23.54 -1.19
C GLU A 331 -16.51 -22.51 -0.11
N PHE A 332 -17.30 -22.45 0.97
CA PHE A 332 -17.04 -21.56 2.11
C PHE A 332 -15.80 -21.99 2.90
N ILE A 333 -15.62 -23.30 3.12
CA ILE A 333 -14.45 -23.92 3.77
C ILE A 333 -13.19 -23.70 2.94
N THR A 334 -13.27 -23.74 1.60
CA THR A 334 -12.14 -23.41 0.71
C THR A 334 -11.72 -21.94 0.75
N ARG A 335 -12.47 -21.08 1.44
CA ARG A 335 -12.10 -19.68 1.66
C ARG A 335 -11.36 -19.47 2.99
N ALA A 336 -10.80 -20.51 3.60
CA ALA A 336 -9.73 -20.31 4.57
C ALA A 336 -8.49 -19.69 3.88
N PRO A 337 -7.65 -18.91 4.58
CA PRO A 337 -6.38 -18.48 4.02
C PRO A 337 -5.46 -19.69 3.78
N THR A 338 -4.82 -19.74 2.61
CA THR A 338 -3.86 -20.80 2.29
C THR A 338 -2.43 -20.34 2.54
N PHE A 339 -1.58 -21.24 3.04
CA PHE A 339 -0.17 -21.04 3.36
C PHE A 339 0.73 -22.11 2.72
N ILE A 340 0.31 -22.69 1.58
CA ILE A 340 1.09 -23.71 0.88
C ILE A 340 2.52 -23.21 0.66
N CYS A 341 3.52 -23.98 1.10
CA CYS A 341 4.95 -23.61 0.98
C CYS A 341 5.36 -22.28 1.61
N ALA A 342 4.53 -21.67 2.46
CA ALA A 342 4.87 -20.43 3.14
C ALA A 342 5.90 -20.68 4.26
N ASN A 343 6.70 -19.66 4.56
CA ASN A 343 7.54 -19.66 5.76
C ASN A 343 6.80 -18.97 6.91
N LEU A 344 6.24 -19.76 7.82
CA LEU A 344 5.46 -19.34 8.98
C LEU A 344 6.27 -19.42 10.28
N LYS A 345 7.60 -19.48 10.20
CA LYS A 345 8.45 -19.63 11.38
C LYS A 345 8.13 -18.54 12.42
N ASN A 346 7.87 -18.92 13.66
CA ASN A 346 7.48 -18.03 14.76
C ASN A 346 6.21 -17.19 14.52
N ALA A 347 5.36 -17.54 13.55
CA ALA A 347 4.10 -16.83 13.31
C ALA A 347 3.09 -17.09 14.43
N ASN A 348 2.23 -16.10 14.71
CA ASN A 348 1.21 -16.17 15.77
C ASN A 348 -0.19 -16.33 15.18
N PHE A 349 -0.91 -17.40 15.51
CA PHE A 349 -2.29 -17.64 15.08
C PHE A 349 -3.30 -17.61 16.23
N SER A 350 -2.95 -17.00 17.36
CA SER A 350 -3.83 -16.95 18.54
C SER A 350 -5.18 -16.32 18.22
N GLY A 351 -6.27 -16.99 18.59
CA GLY A 351 -7.66 -16.58 18.38
C GLY A 351 -8.15 -16.59 16.92
N ARG A 352 -7.29 -16.91 15.95
CA ARG A 352 -7.66 -16.96 14.53
C ARG A 352 -8.52 -18.18 14.22
N LEU A 353 -9.60 -17.98 13.46
CA LEU A 353 -10.35 -19.06 12.85
C LEU A 353 -9.55 -19.66 11.69
N LEU A 354 -9.03 -20.87 11.87
CA LEU A 354 -8.20 -21.56 10.87
C LEU A 354 -8.82 -22.87 10.38
N PHE A 355 -9.67 -23.46 11.21
CA PHE A 355 -10.22 -24.78 10.94
C PHE A 355 -11.73 -24.68 10.82
N SER A 356 -12.30 -25.56 10.02
CA SER A 356 -13.74 -25.70 9.94
C SER A 356 -14.11 -27.13 9.61
N ARG A 357 -15.20 -27.62 10.19
CA ARG A 357 -15.76 -28.92 9.87
C ARG A 357 -17.29 -28.88 9.79
N ILE A 358 -17.83 -29.79 8.99
CA ILE A 358 -19.26 -30.07 8.91
C ILE A 358 -19.52 -31.38 9.64
N ASP A 359 -20.37 -31.34 10.64
CA ASP A 359 -20.91 -32.51 11.34
C ASP A 359 -22.32 -32.76 10.78
N ASP A 360 -22.39 -33.51 9.68
CA ASP A 360 -23.65 -34.02 9.11
C ASP A 360 -23.61 -35.56 9.10
N ASP A 361 -24.41 -36.17 9.97
CA ASP A 361 -24.57 -37.63 10.08
C ASP A 361 -25.07 -38.30 8.77
N THR A 362 -25.46 -37.52 7.74
CA THR A 362 -25.93 -38.04 6.44
C THR A 362 -24.83 -38.19 5.38
N THR A 363 -23.62 -37.69 5.65
CA THR A 363 -22.49 -37.88 4.75
C THR A 363 -21.51 -38.86 5.37
N ASP A 364 -21.32 -40.02 4.73
CA ASP A 364 -20.19 -40.96 4.98
C ASP A 364 -18.80 -40.31 4.71
N ASN A 365 -18.75 -38.99 4.50
CA ASN A 365 -17.59 -38.22 4.11
C ASN A 365 -17.15 -37.31 5.25
N ALA A 366 -16.83 -37.88 6.40
CA ALA A 366 -16.23 -37.16 7.52
C ALA A 366 -14.81 -36.59 7.21
N SER A 367 -14.34 -36.56 5.96
CA SER A 367 -12.93 -36.28 5.67
C SER A 367 -12.56 -35.84 4.25
N ASP A 368 -13.48 -35.47 3.35
CA ASP A 368 -13.09 -35.28 1.92
C ASP A 368 -12.58 -33.87 1.55
N GLY A 369 -12.57 -32.94 2.50
CA GLY A 369 -11.87 -31.66 2.35
C GLY A 369 -10.50 -31.73 2.99
N PHE A 370 -9.48 -32.26 2.29
CA PHE A 370 -8.09 -32.08 2.74
C PHE A 370 -7.84 -30.58 2.88
N VAL A 371 -7.86 -30.06 4.11
CA VAL A 371 -7.42 -28.71 4.44
C VAL A 371 -5.91 -28.68 4.19
N ARG A 372 -5.53 -28.32 2.95
CA ARG A 372 -4.14 -28.29 2.48
C ARG A 372 -3.46 -26.94 2.78
N ASP A 373 -4.08 -26.15 3.65
CA ASP A 373 -3.67 -24.78 3.93
C ASP A 373 -2.22 -24.70 4.40
N PHE A 374 -1.70 -25.72 5.09
CA PHE A 374 -0.31 -25.76 5.57
C PHE A 374 0.59 -26.74 4.80
N LEU A 375 0.20 -27.16 3.59
CA LEU A 375 0.98 -28.10 2.79
C LEU A 375 2.40 -27.57 2.56
N ARG A 376 3.41 -28.28 3.09
CA ARG A 376 4.84 -27.90 3.03
C ARG A 376 5.15 -26.51 3.61
N ALA A 377 4.26 -25.95 4.43
CA ALA A 377 4.53 -24.72 5.15
C ALA A 377 5.57 -25.00 6.24
N ASN A 378 6.58 -24.15 6.38
CA ASN A 378 7.51 -24.22 7.50
C ASN A 378 6.87 -23.57 8.73
N ILE A 379 6.48 -24.36 9.72
CA ILE A 379 5.75 -23.90 10.91
C ILE A 379 6.60 -23.91 12.18
N ALA A 380 7.93 -23.96 12.07
CA ALA A 380 8.83 -23.98 13.22
C ALA A 380 8.55 -22.82 14.20
N GLY A 381 8.27 -23.11 15.47
CA GLY A 381 8.00 -22.10 16.50
C GLY A 381 6.67 -21.35 16.38
N ALA A 382 5.86 -21.63 15.33
CA ALA A 382 4.55 -21.02 15.15
C ALA A 382 3.59 -21.40 16.28
N ASP A 383 2.67 -20.51 16.63
CA ASP A 383 1.75 -20.69 17.76
C ASP A 383 0.30 -20.92 17.33
N PHE A 384 -0.18 -22.15 17.51
CA PHE A 384 -1.54 -22.59 17.19
C PHE A 384 -2.37 -22.93 18.44
N ARG A 385 -1.82 -22.75 19.65
CA ARG A 385 -2.47 -23.18 20.91
C ARG A 385 -3.84 -22.57 21.11
N GLN A 386 -4.03 -21.33 20.64
CA GLN A 386 -5.28 -20.59 20.76
C GLN A 386 -6.01 -20.41 19.43
N ALA A 387 -5.63 -21.13 18.38
CA ALA A 387 -6.39 -21.13 17.14
C ALA A 387 -7.82 -21.64 17.39
N ARG A 388 -8.72 -21.39 16.44
CA ARG A 388 -10.14 -21.72 16.58
C ARG A 388 -10.63 -22.57 15.41
N GLU A 389 -11.59 -23.43 15.71
CA GLU A 389 -12.33 -24.26 14.76
C GLU A 389 -13.78 -23.78 14.70
N MET A 390 -14.35 -23.67 13.49
CA MET A 390 -15.78 -23.51 13.27
C MET A 390 -16.42 -24.87 13.01
N VAL A 391 -17.40 -25.24 13.82
CA VAL A 391 -18.15 -26.47 13.67
C VAL A 391 -19.54 -26.14 13.19
N ILE A 392 -19.92 -26.70 12.04
CA ILE A 392 -21.25 -26.54 11.46
C ILE A 392 -21.97 -27.87 11.62
N ARG A 393 -23.05 -27.89 12.42
CA ARG A 393 -23.83 -29.08 12.72
C ARG A 393 -25.21 -29.02 12.10
N ARG A 394 -25.68 -30.14 11.57
CA ARG A 394 -27.09 -30.30 11.20
C ARG A 394 -27.88 -30.88 12.37
N VAL A 395 -28.82 -30.11 12.91
CA VAL A 395 -29.61 -30.51 14.08
C VAL A 395 -31.09 -30.60 13.72
N GLU A 396 -31.76 -31.64 14.22
CA GLU A 396 -33.22 -31.77 14.10
C GLU A 396 -33.92 -30.78 15.03
N ALA A 397 -35.03 -30.20 14.57
CA ALA A 397 -35.81 -29.28 15.39
C ALA A 397 -36.26 -29.94 16.71
N GLY A 398 -36.02 -29.27 17.84
CA GLY A 398 -36.29 -29.75 19.20
C GLY A 398 -35.14 -30.50 19.87
N ARG A 399 -33.99 -30.69 19.20
CA ARG A 399 -32.76 -31.28 19.77
C ARG A 399 -31.61 -30.28 19.89
N GLU A 400 -31.90 -29.00 19.93
CA GLU A 400 -30.90 -27.90 19.92
C GLU A 400 -30.04 -27.80 21.19
N GLN A 401 -30.31 -28.61 22.22
CA GLN A 401 -29.63 -28.51 23.51
C GLN A 401 -28.38 -29.38 23.57
N ASP A 402 -27.26 -28.85 23.09
CA ASP A 402 -25.93 -29.23 23.59
C ASP A 402 -25.54 -28.21 24.68
N PRO A 403 -25.55 -28.57 25.98
CA PRO A 403 -25.32 -27.62 27.07
C PRO A 403 -23.88 -27.06 27.09
N TYR A 404 -22.96 -27.62 26.30
CA TYR A 404 -21.57 -27.20 26.26
C TYR A 404 -21.22 -26.32 25.06
N VAL A 405 -22.18 -26.11 24.15
CA VAL A 405 -21.93 -25.47 22.87
C VAL A 405 -23.02 -24.45 22.61
N ARG A 406 -22.65 -23.16 22.58
CA ARG A 406 -23.58 -22.12 22.10
C ARG A 406 -23.76 -22.32 20.60
N LEU A 407 -24.90 -22.89 20.23
CA LEU A 407 -25.31 -23.11 18.86
C LEU A 407 -26.07 -21.88 18.35
N HIS A 408 -25.58 -21.31 17.27
CA HIS A 408 -26.24 -20.20 16.59
C HIS A 408 -26.93 -20.74 15.33
N ARG A 409 -28.23 -20.45 15.17
CA ARG A 409 -29.04 -20.98 14.07
C ARG A 409 -28.64 -20.33 12.74
N VAL A 410 -28.45 -21.17 11.73
CA VAL A 410 -28.00 -20.80 10.38
C VAL A 410 -29.16 -20.75 9.38
N VAL A 411 -30.10 -21.70 9.44
CA VAL A 411 -31.21 -21.82 8.47
C VAL A 411 -32.56 -21.76 9.18
N ALA A 412 -33.45 -20.89 8.72
CA ALA A 412 -34.86 -20.85 9.13
C ALA A 412 -35.79 -20.76 7.91
N SER A 413 -36.05 -21.89 7.25
CA SER A 413 -37.30 -22.05 6.52
C SER A 413 -38.29 -22.74 7.46
N GLU A 414 -39.47 -22.15 7.68
CA GLU A 414 -40.56 -22.74 8.49
C GLU A 414 -40.99 -24.13 8.01
N ARG A 415 -40.61 -24.51 6.78
CA ARG A 415 -40.99 -25.78 6.14
C ARG A 415 -39.92 -26.88 6.25
N ASN A 416 -38.76 -26.62 6.85
CA ASN A 416 -37.68 -27.61 6.96
C ASN A 416 -37.53 -28.12 8.40
N PRO A 417 -37.76 -29.42 8.69
CA PRO A 417 -37.65 -29.98 10.05
C PRO A 417 -36.20 -30.07 10.56
N LYS A 418 -35.20 -29.80 9.72
CA LYS A 418 -33.78 -29.78 10.08
C LYS A 418 -33.20 -28.39 9.86
N ALA A 419 -32.48 -27.87 10.85
CA ALA A 419 -31.77 -26.60 10.80
C ALA A 419 -30.27 -26.83 10.98
N TYR A 420 -29.46 -26.04 10.30
CA TYR A 420 -28.03 -26.01 10.58
C TYR A 420 -27.76 -25.02 11.71
N TYR A 421 -26.78 -25.35 12.52
CA TYR A 421 -26.25 -24.53 13.57
C TYR A 421 -24.74 -24.46 13.41
N TYR A 422 -24.13 -23.37 13.86
CA TYR A 422 -22.68 -23.28 13.97
C TYR A 422 -22.28 -22.97 15.40
N THR A 423 -21.04 -23.31 15.70
CA THR A 423 -20.34 -22.90 16.90
C THR A 423 -18.86 -22.72 16.59
N THR A 424 -18.14 -22.10 17.50
CA THR A 424 -16.69 -21.99 17.44
C THR A 424 -16.02 -22.49 18.70
N ILE A 425 -14.98 -23.26 18.49
CA ILE A 425 -14.24 -23.94 19.56
C ILE A 425 -12.83 -23.39 19.55
N ALA A 426 -12.43 -22.76 20.66
CA ALA A 426 -11.04 -22.35 20.86
C ALA A 426 -10.23 -23.56 21.28
N LEU A 427 -9.15 -23.88 20.55
CA LEU A 427 -8.37 -25.11 20.75
C LEU A 427 -7.75 -25.23 22.14
N THR A 428 -7.65 -24.14 22.91
CA THR A 428 -7.26 -24.15 24.32
C THR A 428 -8.09 -25.08 25.19
N TYR A 429 -9.31 -25.43 24.78
CA TYR A 429 -10.14 -26.37 25.54
C TYR A 429 -9.49 -27.76 25.67
N MET A 430 -8.65 -28.15 24.70
CA MET A 430 -7.97 -29.44 24.69
C MET A 430 -7.03 -29.61 25.89
N ASP A 431 -6.39 -28.52 26.34
CA ASP A 431 -5.47 -28.52 27.48
C ASP A 431 -6.17 -28.81 28.82
N PHE A 432 -7.51 -28.69 28.86
CA PHE A 432 -8.33 -28.94 30.04
C PHE A 432 -9.25 -30.15 29.89
N PHE A 433 -9.18 -30.85 28.76
CA PHE A 433 -10.06 -31.97 28.44
C PHE A 433 -9.76 -33.19 29.31
N GLN A 434 -10.81 -33.86 29.80
CA GLN A 434 -10.69 -35.09 30.59
C GLN A 434 -11.62 -36.18 30.02
N ARG A 435 -10.99 -37.21 29.44
CA ARG A 435 -11.70 -38.32 28.79
C ARG A 435 -12.62 -39.06 29.76
N ARG A 436 -13.74 -39.60 29.24
CA ARG A 436 -14.72 -40.46 29.96
C ARG A 436 -15.65 -39.75 30.95
N ARG A 437 -15.70 -38.42 30.95
CA ARG A 437 -16.74 -37.67 31.69
C ARG A 437 -18.05 -37.54 30.90
N ASN A 438 -17.98 -37.45 29.58
CA ASN A 438 -19.13 -37.26 28.70
C ASN A 438 -18.79 -37.77 27.29
N THR A 439 -19.58 -38.70 26.76
CA THR A 439 -19.36 -39.31 25.44
C THR A 439 -19.47 -38.31 24.28
N ALA A 440 -20.30 -37.26 24.41
CA ALA A 440 -20.40 -36.22 23.40
C ALA A 440 -19.14 -35.35 23.39
N GLN A 441 -18.61 -34.99 24.56
CA GLN A 441 -17.35 -34.24 24.66
C GLN A 441 -16.16 -35.08 24.18
N ASP A 442 -16.15 -36.38 24.46
CA ASP A 442 -15.14 -37.30 23.94
C ASP A 442 -15.19 -37.36 22.41
N ARG A 443 -16.38 -37.45 21.79
CA ARG A 443 -16.55 -37.41 20.32
C ARG A 443 -16.05 -36.08 19.75
N GLU A 444 -16.44 -34.95 20.34
CA GLU A 444 -16.03 -33.61 19.88
C GLU A 444 -14.52 -33.42 19.93
N HIS A 445 -13.90 -33.80 21.05
CA HIS A 445 -12.46 -33.77 21.20
C HIS A 445 -11.76 -34.61 20.12
N ASP A 446 -12.21 -35.84 19.91
CA ASP A 446 -11.59 -36.76 18.95
C ASP A 446 -11.75 -36.24 17.50
N LEU A 447 -12.89 -35.62 17.15
CA LEU A 447 -13.11 -34.99 15.84
C LEU A 447 -12.25 -33.74 15.62
N THR A 448 -12.21 -32.80 16.57
CA THR A 448 -11.34 -31.62 16.44
C THR A 448 -9.86 -32.04 16.36
N MET A 449 -9.45 -33.03 17.16
CA MET A 449 -8.09 -33.58 17.12
C MET A 449 -7.74 -34.12 15.73
N GLU A 450 -8.67 -34.84 15.10
CA GLU A 450 -8.50 -35.35 13.75
C GLU A 450 -8.38 -34.21 12.72
N VAL A 451 -9.29 -33.23 12.74
CA VAL A 451 -9.27 -32.09 11.81
C VAL A 451 -7.94 -31.34 11.91
N VAL A 452 -7.54 -30.95 13.12
CA VAL A 452 -6.30 -30.20 13.34
C VAL A 452 -5.09 -31.03 12.91
N ALA A 453 -5.03 -32.32 13.28
CA ALA A 453 -3.90 -33.17 12.93
C ALA A 453 -3.79 -33.41 11.42
N GLN A 454 -4.92 -33.52 10.70
CA GLN A 454 -4.94 -33.67 9.25
C GLN A 454 -4.44 -32.40 8.54
N SER A 455 -4.80 -31.19 9.01
CA SER A 455 -4.35 -29.92 8.44
C SER A 455 -2.82 -29.76 8.45
N PHE A 456 -2.12 -30.34 9.43
CA PHE A 456 -0.67 -30.27 9.56
C PHE A 456 0.07 -31.52 9.08
N LEU A 457 -0.65 -32.50 8.50
CA LEU A 457 -0.07 -33.78 8.10
C LEU A 457 1.18 -33.61 7.23
N MET A 458 1.17 -32.62 6.34
CA MET A 458 2.24 -32.35 5.36
C MET A 458 3.00 -31.04 5.63
N ALA A 459 2.84 -30.42 6.80
CA ALA A 459 3.61 -29.23 7.18
C ALA A 459 5.06 -29.60 7.58
N ASP A 460 6.00 -28.70 7.39
CA ASP A 460 7.41 -28.94 7.75
C ASP A 460 7.70 -28.39 9.17
N ASN A 461 8.59 -29.06 9.91
CA ASN A 461 8.99 -28.70 11.28
C ASN A 461 7.84 -28.65 12.31
N VAL A 462 6.88 -29.57 12.19
CA VAL A 462 5.73 -29.72 13.12
C VAL A 462 6.19 -29.87 14.57
N GLU A 463 7.31 -30.53 14.79
CA GLU A 463 7.87 -30.81 16.12
C GLU A 463 8.37 -29.57 16.87
N GLU A 464 8.62 -28.48 16.16
CA GLU A 464 9.03 -27.19 16.73
C GLU A 464 7.84 -26.23 16.92
N ALA A 465 6.66 -26.56 16.39
CA ALA A 465 5.47 -25.73 16.51
C ALA A 465 4.79 -25.92 17.87
N LYS A 466 4.04 -24.90 18.31
CA LYS A 466 3.29 -24.91 19.57
C LYS A 466 1.85 -25.28 19.29
N PHE A 467 1.44 -26.44 19.76
CA PHE A 467 0.07 -26.95 19.65
C PHE A 467 -0.58 -27.14 21.03
N PRO A 468 -1.92 -27.24 21.10
CA PRO A 468 -2.60 -27.82 22.25
C PRO A 468 -2.12 -29.25 22.55
N GLU A 469 -2.36 -29.70 23.79
CA GLU A 469 -1.97 -31.04 24.22
C GLU A 469 -2.56 -32.14 23.29
N GLY A 470 -1.75 -33.16 22.97
CA GLY A 470 -2.17 -34.32 22.16
C GLY A 470 -2.05 -34.15 20.63
N VAL A 471 -2.15 -32.94 20.10
CA VAL A 471 -2.13 -32.68 18.63
C VAL A 471 -0.85 -33.18 17.97
N GLN A 472 0.32 -32.89 18.54
CA GLN A 472 1.59 -33.34 17.97
C GLN A 472 1.69 -34.88 17.92
N ALA A 473 1.17 -35.57 18.94
CA ALA A 473 1.12 -37.02 18.97
C ALA A 473 0.15 -37.58 17.91
N ALA A 474 -1.00 -36.93 17.72
CA ALA A 474 -1.97 -37.27 16.68
C ALA A 474 -1.36 -37.12 15.27
N ILE A 475 -0.66 -36.01 14.98
CA ILE A 475 0.03 -35.79 13.70
C ILE A 475 1.08 -36.90 13.47
N LYS A 476 1.89 -37.23 14.49
CA LYS A 476 2.88 -38.31 14.40
C LYS A 476 2.24 -39.67 14.11
N ALA A 477 1.10 -39.97 14.74
CA ALA A 477 0.36 -41.20 14.49
C ALA A 477 -0.22 -41.26 13.08
N LEU A 478 -0.73 -40.14 12.55
CA LEU A 478 -1.21 -40.05 11.17
C LEU A 478 -0.07 -40.24 10.15
N ARG A 479 1.10 -39.62 10.38
CA ARG A 479 2.29 -39.78 9.51
C ARG A 479 2.85 -41.20 9.47
N ALA A 480 2.64 -41.98 10.52
CA ALA A 480 3.08 -43.37 10.57
C ALA A 480 2.21 -44.31 9.71
N LYS A 481 1.00 -43.89 9.32
CA LYS A 481 0.15 -44.67 8.42
C LYS A 481 0.72 -44.65 7.00
N PRO A 482 0.71 -45.78 6.28
CA PRO A 482 1.10 -45.80 4.87
C PRO A 482 0.21 -44.84 4.07
N SER A 483 0.82 -43.79 3.50
CA SER A 483 0.13 -42.84 2.63
C SER A 483 0.44 -43.19 1.17
N SER A 484 -0.60 -43.32 0.34
CA SER A 484 -0.47 -43.40 -1.12
C SER A 484 -0.32 -42.03 -1.80
N PHE A 485 -0.42 -40.94 -1.03
CA PHE A 485 -0.36 -39.58 -1.57
C PHE A 485 1.09 -39.10 -1.67
N ASN A 486 1.56 -38.93 -2.91
CA ASN A 486 2.82 -38.27 -3.22
C ASN A 486 2.56 -36.78 -3.46
N PHE A 487 2.86 -35.94 -2.47
CA PHE A 487 2.69 -34.49 -2.61
C PHE A 487 3.93 -33.86 -3.25
N PRO A 488 3.77 -32.97 -4.24
CA PRO A 488 4.88 -32.27 -4.87
C PRO A 488 5.74 -31.50 -3.85
N THR A 489 7.02 -31.29 -4.18
CA THR A 489 7.88 -30.39 -3.42
C THR A 489 7.46 -28.94 -3.67
N CYS A 490 7.90 -28.03 -2.79
CA CYS A 490 7.65 -26.60 -3.01
C CYS A 490 8.23 -26.08 -4.31
N ASP A 491 9.34 -26.64 -4.80
CA ASP A 491 9.86 -26.26 -6.10
C ASP A 491 8.87 -26.54 -7.24
N VAL A 492 8.06 -27.60 -7.14
CA VAL A 492 7.02 -27.88 -8.14
C VAL A 492 5.86 -26.90 -8.00
N TYR A 493 5.35 -26.68 -6.78
CA TYR A 493 4.24 -25.75 -6.52
C TYR A 493 4.58 -24.31 -6.93
N LEU A 494 5.79 -23.88 -6.61
CA LEU A 494 6.20 -22.49 -6.81
C LEU A 494 6.76 -22.24 -8.22
N LYS A 495 7.02 -23.28 -9.03
CA LYS A 495 7.59 -23.12 -10.37
C LYS A 495 6.71 -22.25 -11.24
N ASP A 496 5.42 -22.56 -11.33
CA ASP A 496 4.49 -21.85 -12.20
C ASP A 496 4.24 -20.42 -11.70
N LEU A 497 4.15 -20.23 -10.38
CA LEU A 497 4.06 -18.89 -9.77
C LEU A 497 5.30 -18.03 -10.07
N ARG A 498 6.51 -18.60 -9.93
CA ARG A 498 7.75 -17.90 -10.26
C ARG A 498 7.85 -17.55 -11.74
N ASN A 499 7.34 -18.40 -12.62
CA ASN A 499 7.34 -18.17 -14.07
C ASN A 499 6.25 -17.19 -14.52
N ALA A 500 5.14 -17.09 -13.79
CA ALA A 500 4.04 -16.18 -14.09
C ALA A 500 4.30 -14.73 -13.62
N GLN A 501 5.28 -14.51 -12.73
CA GLN A 501 5.70 -13.17 -12.35
C GLN A 501 6.52 -12.52 -13.48
N PRO A 502 6.10 -11.35 -14.00
CA PRO A 502 6.74 -10.70 -15.15
C PRO A 502 8.15 -10.15 -14.87
#